data_AF-A0A2H0MHU1-F1
#
_entry.id   AF-A0A2H0MHU1-F1
#
_cell.length_a   1.000
_cell.length_b   1.000
_cell.length_c   1.000
_cell.angle_alpha   90.00
_cell.angle_beta   90.00
_cell.angle_gamma   90.00
#
_symmetry.space_group_name_H-M   'P 1'
#
loop_
_entity.id
_entity.type
_entity.pdbx_description
1 polymer ?
#
loop_
_entity_poly.entity_id
_entity_poly.type
_entity_poly.pdbx_seq_one_letter_code
_entity_poly.pdbx_strand_id
1 'polypeptide(L)'
;MGLTSKEARFKVAPDWIPPRIGLLDFTSIQENCMNALEKAFTVSFTLALLFHPHLALGSQKKPCLDLIRPLQDKKDKVEAQGGLWGVFERSDHLKSHSQEAMALDSKISEVLFTLKYLCKTRDGVPLNDLAEYILNNVERKGKEDFRKELGVLGKPKEVIDKWLKFAEGAAQNRTRQLEMDSIKDTIHGAESLINRYGKISDKALQSPDPNPVLPETRTLIEDISIFEKENPCMLKAFQEQSRIPFWDIDENHGGS
;
A
#
# COMPACT_ATOMS: atom_id res chain seq x y z
N MET A 1 -46.08 23.12 -5.18
CA MET A 1 -44.67 23.51 -4.94
C MET A 1 -44.17 22.74 -3.72
N GLY A 2 -43.05 22.02 -3.84
CA GLY A 2 -42.42 21.35 -2.70
C GLY A 2 -41.97 19.93 -3.02
N LEU A 3 -40.73 19.82 -3.50
CA LEU A 3 -40.13 18.64 -4.12
C LEU A 3 -39.91 17.45 -3.17
N THR A 4 -39.90 16.29 -3.80
CA THR A 4 -39.72 14.93 -3.31
C THR A 4 -38.34 14.66 -2.70
N SER A 5 -38.34 13.78 -1.70
CA SER A 5 -37.21 13.04 -1.16
C SER A 5 -36.27 12.54 -2.28
N LYS A 6 -35.00 12.92 -2.22
CA LYS A 6 -33.93 12.33 -3.02
C LYS A 6 -33.03 11.50 -2.11
N GLU A 7 -33.02 10.20 -2.40
CA GLU A 7 -32.05 9.23 -1.93
C GLU A 7 -30.62 9.73 -2.20
N ALA A 8 -29.85 9.93 -1.14
CA ALA A 8 -28.41 10.13 -1.25
C ALA A 8 -27.73 8.76 -1.44
N ARG A 9 -27.54 8.35 -2.69
CA ARG A 9 -26.60 7.26 -3.03
C ARG A 9 -25.18 7.77 -2.77
N PHE A 10 -24.57 7.30 -1.69
CA PHE A 10 -23.12 7.40 -1.49
C PHE A 10 -22.41 6.60 -2.60
N LYS A 11 -21.88 7.31 -3.59
CA LYS A 11 -20.82 6.79 -4.45
C LYS A 11 -19.53 6.85 -3.63
N VAL A 12 -19.01 5.69 -3.25
CA VAL A 12 -17.63 5.56 -2.76
C VAL A 12 -16.71 5.96 -3.92
N ALA A 13 -15.91 7.01 -3.75
CA ALA A 13 -14.96 7.48 -4.75
C ALA A 13 -13.82 6.45 -4.91
N PRO A 14 -13.51 5.99 -6.13
CA PRO A 14 -12.38 5.12 -6.40
C PRO A 14 -11.20 5.97 -6.92
N ASP A 15 -10.64 6.86 -6.10
CA ASP A 15 -9.45 7.62 -6.50
C ASP A 15 -8.51 7.79 -5.32
N TRP A 16 -7.61 6.81 -5.14
CA TRP A 16 -6.48 6.93 -4.22
C TRP A 16 -5.20 6.93 -5.07
N ILE A 17 -4.66 8.13 -5.28
CA ILE A 17 -3.36 8.35 -5.94
C ILE A 17 -2.30 8.32 -4.83
N PRO A 18 -1.34 7.37 -4.82
CA PRO A 18 -0.30 7.36 -3.81
C PRO A 18 0.62 8.58 -3.95
N PRO A 19 1.17 9.12 -2.84
CA PRO A 19 2.05 10.28 -2.87
C PRO A 19 3.35 9.99 -3.65
N ARG A 20 3.83 10.98 -4.41
CA ARG A 20 5.10 10.92 -5.16
C ARG A 20 6.28 10.97 -4.18
N ILE A 21 6.89 9.82 -3.91
CA ILE A 21 8.21 9.76 -3.28
C ILE A 21 9.25 9.99 -4.40
N GLY A 22 10.12 10.99 -4.21
CA GLY A 22 11.21 11.31 -5.14
C GLY A 22 12.18 10.14 -5.30
N LEU A 23 12.75 10.01 -6.50
CA LEU A 23 13.79 9.02 -6.82
C LEU A 23 14.99 9.23 -5.88
N LEU A 24 15.20 8.32 -4.93
CA LEU A 24 16.53 8.05 -4.40
C LEU A 24 17.00 6.71 -4.98
N ASP A 25 18.33 6.56 -5.07
CA ASP A 25 18.99 5.35 -5.52
C ASP A 25 19.01 4.35 -4.35
N PHE A 26 18.24 3.26 -4.47
CA PHE A 26 17.73 2.47 -3.33
C PHE A 26 18.16 1.00 -3.32
N THR A 27 19.28 0.65 -3.95
CA THR A 27 19.72 -0.74 -4.04
C THR A 27 20.14 -1.38 -2.70
N SER A 28 20.29 -0.63 -1.60
CA SER A 28 20.85 -1.16 -0.35
C SER A 28 19.87 -1.42 0.82
N ILE A 29 18.55 -1.18 0.69
CA ILE A 29 17.59 -1.32 1.83
C ILE A 29 16.74 -2.62 1.74
N GLN A 30 16.89 -3.42 0.67
CA GLN A 30 16.01 -4.56 0.41
C GLN A 30 16.29 -5.84 1.23
N GLU A 31 17.32 -5.89 2.08
CA GLU A 31 17.75 -7.15 2.71
C GLU A 31 16.87 -7.64 3.88
N ASN A 32 16.03 -6.78 4.49
CA ASN A 32 15.37 -7.12 5.77
C ASN A 32 13.89 -7.54 5.67
N CYS A 33 13.22 -7.32 4.53
CA CYS A 33 11.85 -7.80 4.31
C CYS A 33 11.77 -9.07 3.43
N MET A 34 12.83 -9.36 2.68
CA MET A 34 12.91 -10.51 1.78
C MET A 34 13.70 -11.64 2.44
N ASN A 35 13.39 -12.87 2.05
CA ASN A 35 13.95 -14.09 2.63
C ASN A 35 15.49 -14.08 2.70
N ALA A 36 16.03 -14.49 3.85
CA ALA A 36 17.46 -14.78 4.03
C ALA A 36 17.93 -16.02 3.22
N LEU A 37 17.02 -16.68 2.49
CA LEU A 37 17.26 -17.89 1.71
C LEU A 37 18.08 -17.68 0.41
N GLU A 38 18.52 -16.46 0.10
CA GLU A 38 19.59 -16.25 -0.90
C GLU A 38 21.01 -16.35 -0.31
N LYS A 39 21.18 -16.47 1.01
CA LYS A 39 22.52 -16.60 1.64
C LYS A 39 23.07 -18.04 1.68
N ALA A 40 22.41 -19.02 1.06
CA ALA A 40 22.85 -20.41 1.10
C ALA A 40 22.69 -21.13 -0.25
N PHE A 41 23.47 -20.72 -1.25
CA PHE A 41 23.73 -21.57 -2.43
C PHE A 41 25.21 -21.87 -2.57
N THR A 42 25.72 -22.72 -1.68
CA THR A 42 26.97 -23.47 -1.88
C THR A 42 26.81 -24.91 -1.39
N VAL A 43 26.61 -25.80 -2.38
CA VAL A 43 27.00 -27.23 -2.49
C VAL A 43 26.65 -28.18 -1.32
N SER A 44 25.73 -29.12 -1.56
CA SER A 44 26.13 -30.53 -1.77
C SER A 44 24.95 -31.38 -2.26
N PHE A 45 25.13 -31.99 -3.43
CA PHE A 45 24.19 -32.91 -4.06
C PHE A 45 24.37 -34.29 -3.41
N THR A 46 23.55 -34.67 -2.44
CA THR A 46 23.38 -36.09 -2.07
C THR A 46 21.93 -36.44 -1.77
N LEU A 47 21.41 -37.24 -2.68
CA LEU A 47 20.24 -38.11 -2.68
C LEU A 47 19.69 -38.49 -1.28
N ALA A 48 18.49 -37.99 -0.96
CA ALA A 48 17.57 -38.61 0.00
C ALA A 48 16.14 -38.54 -0.55
N LEU A 49 15.83 -39.46 -1.45
CA LEU A 49 14.45 -39.84 -1.75
C LEU A 49 13.86 -40.58 -0.54
N LEU A 50 12.55 -40.42 -0.34
CA LEU A 50 11.68 -41.06 0.66
C LEU A 50 11.52 -40.26 1.96
N PHE A 51 10.56 -39.33 1.95
CA PHE A 51 9.48 -39.14 2.94
C PHE A 51 8.79 -37.80 2.59
N HIS A 52 7.74 -37.85 1.76
CA HIS A 52 6.85 -36.69 1.55
C HIS A 52 5.64 -36.83 2.48
N PRO A 53 5.63 -36.26 3.69
CA PRO A 53 4.36 -35.85 4.25
C PRO A 53 3.86 -34.70 3.36
N HIS A 54 2.65 -34.84 2.83
CA HIS A 54 1.94 -33.75 2.16
C HIS A 54 1.89 -32.56 3.13
N LEU A 55 2.79 -31.59 2.93
CA LEU A 55 2.65 -30.26 3.49
C LEU A 55 1.39 -29.67 2.86
N ALA A 56 0.31 -29.66 3.63
CA ALA A 56 -0.83 -28.83 3.34
C ALA A 56 -0.33 -27.39 3.29
N LEU A 57 -0.18 -26.82 2.08
CA LEU A 57 -0.14 -25.38 1.88
C LEU A 57 -1.53 -24.83 2.25
N GLY A 58 -1.83 -24.80 3.54
CA GLY A 58 -2.95 -24.07 4.08
C GLY A 58 -2.74 -22.60 3.75
N SER A 59 -3.79 -21.96 3.21
CA SER A 59 -3.81 -20.54 2.83
C SER A 59 -3.39 -19.64 4.00
N GLN A 60 -2.09 -19.39 4.13
CA GLN A 60 -1.50 -18.58 5.21
C GLN A 60 -1.87 -17.08 5.09
N LYS A 61 -2.60 -16.69 4.03
CA LYS A 61 -3.17 -15.34 3.88
C LYS A 61 -4.15 -14.97 4.99
N LYS A 62 -4.99 -15.93 5.43
CA LYS A 62 -5.97 -15.71 6.51
C LYS A 62 -5.28 -15.39 7.84
N PRO A 63 -4.32 -16.20 8.32
CA PRO A 63 -3.54 -15.89 9.52
C PRO A 63 -2.90 -14.49 9.54
N CYS A 64 -2.39 -14.00 8.42
CA CYS A 64 -1.76 -12.67 8.36
C CYS A 64 -2.77 -11.53 8.50
N LEU A 65 -3.89 -11.61 7.77
CA LEU A 65 -4.93 -10.57 7.82
C LEU A 65 -5.61 -10.50 9.20
N ASP A 66 -5.72 -11.64 9.90
CA ASP A 66 -6.27 -11.70 11.25
C ASP A 66 -5.42 -10.89 12.26
N LEU A 67 -4.11 -10.77 12.05
CA LEU A 67 -3.22 -9.93 12.87
C LEU A 67 -3.48 -8.43 12.67
N ILE A 68 -3.98 -8.02 11.50
CA ILE A 68 -4.27 -6.61 11.19
C ILE A 68 -5.65 -6.22 11.73
N ARG A 69 -6.57 -7.17 11.92
CA ARG A 69 -7.94 -6.90 12.32
C ARG A 69 -8.06 -6.06 13.59
N PRO A 70 -7.33 -6.33 14.69
CA PRO A 70 -7.40 -5.48 15.88
C PRO A 70 -6.96 -4.02 15.63
N LEU A 71 -6.05 -3.79 14.70
CA LEU A 71 -5.64 -2.43 14.29
C LEU A 71 -6.76 -1.74 13.51
N GLN A 72 -7.40 -2.48 12.60
CA GLN A 72 -8.55 -2.00 11.84
C GLN A 72 -9.71 -1.65 12.76
N ASP A 73 -10.06 -2.51 13.71
CA ASP A 73 -11.16 -2.28 14.66
C ASP A 73 -10.94 -0.98 15.47
N LYS A 74 -9.67 -0.66 15.81
CA LYS A 74 -9.31 0.62 16.46
C LYS A 74 -9.50 1.81 15.55
N LYS A 75 -9.09 1.71 14.27
CA LYS A 75 -9.35 2.75 13.27
C LYS A 75 -10.87 2.95 13.11
N ASP A 76 -11.62 1.86 12.96
CA ASP A 76 -13.07 1.88 12.73
C ASP A 76 -13.82 2.52 13.90
N LYS A 77 -13.35 2.32 15.14
CA LYS A 77 -13.88 3.02 16.32
C LYS A 77 -13.79 4.55 16.18
N VAL A 78 -12.66 5.06 15.68
CA VAL A 78 -12.47 6.50 15.43
C VAL A 78 -13.29 6.96 14.22
N GLU A 79 -13.35 6.17 13.15
CA GLU A 79 -14.19 6.48 11.98
C GLU A 79 -15.68 6.51 12.30
N ALA A 80 -16.16 5.69 13.26
CA ALA A 80 -17.54 5.75 13.74
C ALA A 80 -17.90 7.11 14.37
N GLN A 81 -16.91 7.91 14.74
CA GLN A 81 -17.06 9.28 15.24
C GLN A 81 -16.82 10.33 14.13
N GLY A 82 -16.72 9.91 12.87
CA GLY A 82 -16.40 10.77 11.73
C GLY A 82 -14.91 10.97 11.47
N GLY A 83 -14.05 10.11 12.02
CA GLY A 83 -12.60 10.26 11.95
C GLY A 83 -12.08 11.37 12.88
N LEU A 84 -10.77 11.53 12.98
CA LEU A 84 -10.21 12.65 13.76
C LEU A 84 -10.58 13.98 13.10
N TRP A 85 -10.66 14.02 11.77
CA TRP A 85 -11.14 15.19 11.03
C TRP A 85 -12.54 15.61 11.49
N GLY A 86 -13.48 14.67 11.55
CA GLY A 86 -14.84 14.97 12.01
C GLY A 86 -14.90 15.40 13.47
N VAL A 87 -14.00 14.88 14.32
CA VAL A 87 -13.86 15.35 15.71
C VAL A 87 -13.40 16.81 15.76
N PHE A 88 -12.41 17.19 14.95
CA PHE A 88 -11.89 18.56 14.92
C PHE A 88 -12.91 19.54 14.34
N GLU A 89 -13.59 19.19 13.26
CA GLU A 89 -14.59 20.05 12.61
C GLU A 89 -15.76 20.43 13.51
N ARG A 90 -16.12 19.57 14.47
CA ARG A 90 -17.21 19.81 15.42
C ARG A 90 -16.81 20.67 16.62
N SER A 91 -15.52 20.97 16.79
CA SER A 91 -15.01 21.75 17.92
C SER A 91 -14.62 23.15 17.48
N ASP A 92 -15.18 24.17 18.14
CA ASP A 92 -14.82 25.57 17.88
C ASP A 92 -13.33 25.86 18.13
N HIS A 93 -12.68 25.08 19.00
CA HIS A 93 -11.27 25.24 19.34
C HIS A 93 -10.32 24.52 18.38
N LEU A 94 -10.77 23.41 17.77
CA LEU A 94 -9.91 22.55 16.92
C LEU A 94 -10.19 22.70 15.42
N LYS A 95 -11.33 23.29 15.04
CA LYS A 95 -11.77 23.36 13.64
C LYS A 95 -10.77 24.03 12.69
N SER A 96 -10.01 25.02 13.17
CA SER A 96 -8.94 25.63 12.34
C SER A 96 -7.79 24.68 12.00
N HIS A 97 -7.74 23.50 12.63
CA HIS A 97 -6.69 22.49 12.47
C HIS A 97 -7.20 21.17 11.87
N SER A 98 -8.39 21.17 11.28
CA SER A 98 -8.97 19.98 10.68
C SER A 98 -8.11 19.39 9.56
N GLN A 99 -7.29 20.20 8.89
CA GLN A 99 -6.37 19.70 7.87
C GLN A 99 -5.29 18.77 8.47
N GLU A 100 -4.73 19.11 9.63
CA GLU A 100 -3.80 18.23 10.34
C GLU A 100 -4.49 16.92 10.75
N ALA A 101 -5.73 16.98 11.22
CA ALA A 101 -6.50 15.78 11.55
C ALA A 101 -6.79 14.89 10.33
N MET A 102 -7.17 15.50 9.20
CA MET A 102 -7.39 14.79 7.94
C MET A 102 -6.11 14.14 7.40
N ALA A 103 -4.97 14.82 7.54
CA ALA A 103 -3.67 14.27 7.17
C ALA A 103 -3.34 13.03 8.01
N LEU A 104 -3.62 13.06 9.32
CA LEU A 104 -3.42 11.91 10.19
C LEU A 104 -4.39 10.76 9.85
N ASP A 105 -5.67 11.03 9.62
CA ASP A 105 -6.67 10.03 9.18
C ASP A 105 -6.22 9.31 7.89
N SER A 106 -5.70 10.09 6.93
CA SER A 106 -5.19 9.57 5.65
C SER A 106 -3.98 8.66 5.85
N LYS A 107 -3.01 9.08 6.68
CA LYS A 107 -1.82 8.28 6.99
C LYS A 107 -2.12 6.98 7.71
N ILE A 108 -3.05 7.00 8.66
CA ILE A 108 -3.49 5.77 9.35
C ILE A 108 -4.14 4.80 8.37
N SER A 109 -4.92 5.33 7.42
CA SER A 109 -5.53 4.54 6.36
C SER A 109 -4.49 3.92 5.42
N GLU A 110 -3.48 4.71 5.04
CA GLU A 110 -2.34 4.28 4.22
C GLU A 110 -1.58 3.15 4.90
N VAL A 111 -1.21 3.29 6.17
CA VAL A 111 -0.55 2.23 6.95
C VAL A 111 -1.35 0.92 6.91
N LEU A 112 -2.65 0.97 7.23
CA LEU A 112 -3.49 -0.24 7.24
C LEU A 112 -3.67 -0.85 5.85
N PHE A 113 -3.77 -0.03 4.81
CA PHE A 113 -3.83 -0.50 3.43
C PHE A 113 -2.54 -1.22 3.03
N THR A 114 -1.39 -0.64 3.35
CA THR A 114 -0.06 -1.19 3.08
C THR A 114 0.18 -2.50 3.84
N LEU A 115 -0.21 -2.60 5.11
CA LEU A 115 -0.13 -3.86 5.86
C LEU A 115 -0.99 -4.97 5.22
N LYS A 116 -2.22 -4.64 4.80
CA LYS A 116 -3.10 -5.60 4.11
C LYS A 116 -2.49 -6.04 2.77
N TYR A 117 -1.86 -5.10 2.05
CA TYR A 117 -1.16 -5.41 0.81
C TYR A 117 -0.01 -6.40 1.06
N LEU A 118 0.83 -6.17 2.08
CA LEU A 118 1.91 -7.08 2.48
C LEU A 118 1.38 -8.49 2.74
N CYS A 119 0.30 -8.62 3.53
CA CYS A 119 -0.31 -9.94 3.78
C CYS A 119 -0.86 -10.61 2.51
N LYS A 120 -1.53 -9.86 1.63
CA LYS A 120 -2.16 -10.41 0.42
C LYS A 120 -1.16 -10.85 -0.63
N THR A 121 -0.03 -10.15 -0.69
CA THR A 121 1.02 -10.32 -1.70
C THR A 121 2.25 -11.02 -1.15
N ARG A 122 2.25 -11.50 0.08
CA ARG A 122 3.41 -12.14 0.71
C ARG A 122 4.09 -13.17 -0.19
N ASP A 123 3.30 -14.02 -0.85
CA ASP A 123 3.80 -15.11 -1.70
C ASP A 123 3.95 -14.72 -3.19
N GLY A 124 3.96 -13.42 -3.49
CA GLY A 124 4.08 -12.87 -4.84
C GLY A 124 3.08 -11.76 -5.11
N VAL A 125 3.49 -10.80 -5.94
CA VAL A 125 2.62 -9.71 -6.42
C VAL A 125 1.93 -10.15 -7.71
N PRO A 126 0.60 -10.26 -7.76
CA PRO A 126 -0.08 -10.58 -9.01
C PRO A 126 0.16 -9.46 -10.03
N LEU A 127 0.30 -9.86 -11.30
CA LEU A 127 0.34 -8.88 -12.39
C LEU A 127 -1.01 -8.20 -12.51
N ASN A 128 -0.99 -6.91 -12.82
CA ASN A 128 -2.20 -6.19 -13.23
C ASN A 128 -2.31 -6.19 -14.75
N ASP A 129 -3.47 -5.76 -15.26
CA ASP A 129 -3.79 -5.77 -16.69
C ASP A 129 -2.74 -5.05 -17.54
N LEU A 130 -2.21 -3.92 -17.06
CA LEU A 130 -1.15 -3.18 -17.74
C LEU A 130 0.14 -4.01 -17.83
N ALA A 131 0.59 -4.62 -16.72
CA ALA A 131 1.78 -5.45 -16.72
C ALA A 131 1.61 -6.67 -17.63
N GLU A 132 0.44 -7.32 -17.60
CA GLU A 132 0.14 -8.43 -18.50
C GLU A 132 0.15 -8.00 -19.97
N TYR A 133 -0.52 -6.89 -20.30
CA TYR A 133 -0.54 -6.32 -21.65
C TYR A 133 0.87 -6.06 -22.18
N ILE A 134 1.72 -5.42 -21.37
CA ILE A 134 3.08 -5.10 -21.76
C ILE A 134 3.92 -6.37 -21.91
N LEU A 135 3.92 -7.25 -20.91
CA LEU A 135 4.74 -8.47 -20.92
C LEU A 135 4.38 -9.37 -22.10
N ASN A 136 3.09 -9.58 -22.36
CA ASN A 136 2.61 -10.40 -23.47
C ASN A 136 3.02 -9.81 -24.84
N ASN A 137 2.97 -8.48 -25.01
CA ASN A 137 3.41 -7.86 -26.25
C ASN A 137 4.93 -7.86 -26.42
N VAL A 138 5.69 -7.68 -25.34
CA VAL A 138 7.16 -7.79 -25.36
C VAL A 138 7.58 -9.23 -25.69
N GLU A 139 6.93 -10.24 -25.13
CA GLU A 139 7.20 -11.65 -25.45
C GLU A 139 6.91 -11.96 -26.92
N ARG A 140 5.79 -11.47 -27.44
CA ARG A 140 5.35 -11.76 -28.82
C ARG A 140 6.14 -11.00 -29.89
N LYS A 141 6.48 -9.74 -29.65
CA LYS A 141 7.04 -8.81 -30.65
C LYS A 141 8.50 -8.45 -30.42
N GLY A 142 9.00 -8.65 -29.20
CA GLY A 142 10.24 -8.04 -28.74
C GLY A 142 10.04 -6.60 -28.25
N LYS A 143 10.89 -6.18 -27.31
CA LYS A 143 10.80 -4.88 -26.61
C LYS A 143 10.85 -3.69 -27.57
N GLU A 144 11.76 -3.71 -28.54
CA GLU A 144 11.96 -2.58 -29.45
C GLU A 144 10.81 -2.41 -30.46
N ASP A 145 10.26 -3.50 -30.98
CA ASP A 145 9.16 -3.41 -31.93
C ASP A 145 7.85 -3.03 -31.24
N PHE A 146 7.62 -3.53 -30.02
CA PHE A 146 6.49 -3.04 -29.22
C PHE A 146 6.64 -1.56 -28.84
N ARG A 147 7.85 -1.10 -28.52
CA ARG A 147 8.14 0.32 -28.28
C ARG A 147 7.78 1.19 -29.48
N LYS A 148 8.17 0.76 -30.69
CA LYS A 148 7.81 1.48 -31.94
C LYS A 148 6.29 1.53 -32.13
N GLU A 149 5.59 0.42 -31.91
CA GLU A 149 4.13 0.36 -32.04
C GLU A 149 3.44 1.34 -31.10
N LEU A 150 3.82 1.38 -29.81
CA LEU A 150 3.29 2.36 -28.87
C LEU A 150 3.58 3.80 -29.32
N GLY A 151 4.76 4.05 -29.91
CA GLY A 151 5.09 5.34 -30.51
C GLY A 151 4.18 5.72 -31.68
N VAL A 152 3.85 4.76 -32.56
CA VAL A 152 2.88 4.97 -33.66
C VAL A 152 1.47 5.26 -33.11
N LEU A 153 1.11 4.64 -31.98
CA LEU A 153 -0.13 4.92 -31.24
C LEU A 153 -0.11 6.24 -30.46
N GLY A 154 0.91 7.08 -30.66
CA GLY A 154 1.01 8.42 -30.07
C GLY A 154 1.44 8.44 -28.61
N LYS A 155 1.91 7.33 -28.04
CA LYS A 155 2.41 7.31 -26.66
C LYS A 155 3.76 8.02 -26.58
N PRO A 156 3.92 9.01 -25.66
CA PRO A 156 5.21 9.66 -25.45
C PRO A 156 6.28 8.66 -25.00
N LYS A 157 7.52 8.89 -25.43
CA LYS A 157 8.65 8.00 -25.13
C LYS A 157 8.82 7.75 -23.63
N GLU A 158 8.65 8.78 -22.82
CA GLU A 158 8.79 8.74 -21.36
C GLU A 158 7.69 7.90 -20.70
N VAL A 159 6.49 7.89 -21.27
CA VAL A 159 5.39 7.04 -20.81
C VAL A 159 5.70 5.59 -21.14
N ILE A 160 6.14 5.31 -22.37
CA ILE A 160 6.53 3.96 -22.80
C ILE A 160 7.66 3.41 -21.91
N ASP A 161 8.68 4.21 -21.60
CA ASP A 161 9.76 3.83 -20.70
C ASP A 161 9.28 3.49 -19.30
N LYS A 162 8.36 4.30 -18.75
CA LYS A 162 7.76 4.02 -17.43
C LYS A 162 6.96 2.73 -17.43
N TRP A 163 6.18 2.50 -18.47
CA TRP A 163 5.38 1.28 -18.64
C TRP A 163 6.27 0.03 -18.72
N LEU A 164 7.28 0.03 -19.59
CA LEU A 164 8.23 -1.08 -19.72
C LEU A 164 8.96 -1.36 -18.40
N LYS A 165 9.47 -0.32 -17.74
CA LYS A 165 10.15 -0.46 -16.45
C LYS A 165 9.22 -0.99 -15.36
N PHE A 166 7.96 -0.55 -15.34
CA PHE A 166 6.94 -1.06 -14.44
C PHE A 166 6.69 -2.56 -14.67
N ALA A 167 6.47 -2.97 -15.91
CA ALA A 167 6.19 -4.36 -16.27
C ALA A 167 7.35 -5.30 -15.92
N GLU A 168 8.60 -4.87 -16.15
CA GLU A 168 9.79 -5.60 -15.72
C GLU A 168 9.84 -5.80 -14.20
N GLY A 169 9.58 -4.73 -13.43
CA GLY A 169 9.52 -4.82 -11.97
C GLY A 169 8.36 -5.69 -11.46
N ALA A 170 7.20 -5.64 -12.12
CA ALA A 170 6.05 -6.48 -11.80
C ALA A 170 6.35 -7.96 -12.06
N ALA A 171 7.02 -8.29 -13.16
CA ALA A 171 7.48 -9.64 -13.47
C ALA A 171 8.45 -10.17 -12.40
N GLN A 172 9.42 -9.35 -11.97
CA GLN A 172 10.36 -9.72 -10.90
C GLN A 172 9.65 -9.97 -9.57
N ASN A 173 8.66 -9.14 -9.23
CA ASN A 173 7.92 -9.27 -7.97
C ASN A 173 6.84 -10.37 -8.01
N ARG A 174 6.54 -10.96 -9.17
CA ARG A 174 5.52 -12.00 -9.30
C ARG A 174 5.79 -13.22 -8.43
N THR A 175 7.05 -13.57 -8.25
CA THR A 175 7.50 -14.72 -7.47
C THR A 175 8.14 -14.33 -6.14
N ARG A 176 8.22 -13.03 -5.82
CA ARG A 176 8.89 -12.56 -4.60
C ARG A 176 8.20 -13.11 -3.35
N GLN A 177 8.99 -13.58 -2.41
CA GLN A 177 8.52 -14.09 -1.12
C GLN A 177 8.93 -13.09 -0.03
N LEU A 178 7.99 -12.79 0.88
CA LEU A 178 8.25 -12.01 2.07
C LEU A 178 8.22 -12.91 3.29
N GLU A 179 9.15 -12.68 4.22
CA GLU A 179 9.21 -13.42 5.47
C GLU A 179 8.02 -13.06 6.37
N MET A 180 7.31 -14.08 6.84
CA MET A 180 6.12 -13.87 7.67
C MET A 180 6.49 -13.16 8.98
N ASP A 181 7.66 -13.46 9.56
CA ASP A 181 8.09 -12.84 10.81
C ASP A 181 8.42 -11.35 10.62
N SER A 182 9.07 -10.95 9.51
CA SER A 182 9.26 -9.54 9.17
C SER A 182 7.93 -8.79 8.99
N ILE A 183 6.91 -9.45 8.43
CA ILE A 183 5.56 -8.87 8.33
C ILE A 183 4.93 -8.71 9.72
N LYS A 184 5.05 -9.72 10.60
CA LYS A 184 4.55 -9.62 11.98
C LYS A 184 5.21 -8.48 12.75
N ASP A 185 6.54 -8.35 12.64
CA ASP A 185 7.29 -7.27 13.28
C ASP A 185 6.84 -5.90 12.77
N THR A 186 6.55 -5.80 11.48
CA THR A 186 6.01 -4.59 10.87
C THR A 186 4.60 -4.28 11.38
N ILE A 187 3.71 -5.28 11.47
CA ILE A 187 2.37 -5.12 12.06
C ILE A 187 2.48 -4.67 13.52
N HIS A 188 3.35 -5.29 14.31
CA HIS A 188 3.60 -4.92 15.70
C HIS A 188 4.13 -3.49 15.83
N GLY A 189 5.05 -3.07 14.95
CA GLY A 189 5.52 -1.68 14.89
C GLY A 189 4.37 -0.67 14.70
N ALA A 190 3.41 -1.01 13.83
CA ALA A 190 2.23 -0.17 13.56
C ALA A 190 1.23 -0.12 14.73
N GLU A 191 1.20 -1.11 15.64
CA GLU A 191 0.31 -1.11 16.80
C GLU A 191 0.46 0.16 17.65
N SER A 192 1.70 0.58 17.90
CA SER A 192 1.98 1.78 18.70
C SER A 192 1.40 3.05 18.07
N LEU A 193 1.46 3.17 16.74
CA LEU A 193 0.96 4.31 15.97
C LEU A 193 -0.57 4.37 15.99
N ILE A 194 -1.23 3.24 15.75
CA ILE A 194 -2.69 3.11 15.74
C ILE A 194 -3.27 3.33 17.15
N ASN A 195 -2.57 2.86 18.18
CA ASN A 195 -2.95 3.12 19.57
C ASN A 195 -2.90 4.61 19.92
N ARG A 196 -1.85 5.31 19.47
CA ARG A 196 -1.72 6.75 19.68
C ARG A 196 -2.79 7.53 18.93
N TYR A 197 -3.13 7.13 17.71
CA TYR A 197 -4.23 7.71 16.94
C TYR A 197 -5.56 7.64 17.72
N GLY A 198 -5.92 6.47 18.25
CA GLY A 198 -7.10 6.32 19.09
C GLY A 198 -7.09 7.22 20.34
N LYS A 199 -5.94 7.32 21.03
CA LYS A 199 -5.78 8.19 22.20
C LYS A 199 -5.94 9.68 21.87
N ILE A 200 -5.40 10.13 20.72
CA ILE A 200 -5.56 11.51 20.26
C ILE A 200 -7.04 11.81 19.99
N SER A 201 -7.75 10.89 19.33
CA SER A 201 -9.19 11.02 19.09
C SER A 201 -10.00 11.09 20.39
N ASP A 202 -9.78 10.15 21.32
CA ASP A 202 -10.46 10.15 22.62
C ASP A 202 -10.19 11.45 23.39
N LYS A 203 -8.95 11.96 23.36
CA LYS A 203 -8.57 13.24 23.98
C LYS A 203 -9.28 14.43 23.34
N ALA A 204 -9.25 14.52 22.01
CA ALA A 204 -9.88 15.61 21.27
C ALA A 204 -11.40 15.66 21.47
N LEU A 205 -12.04 14.50 21.69
CA LEU A 205 -13.46 14.43 22.04
C LEU A 205 -13.78 14.84 23.47
N GLN A 206 -12.97 14.40 24.44
CA GLN A 206 -13.24 14.64 25.86
C GLN A 206 -12.84 16.04 26.31
N SER A 207 -11.75 16.57 25.77
CA SER A 207 -11.19 17.87 26.11
C SER A 207 -10.58 18.48 24.86
N PRO A 208 -11.37 19.22 24.05
CA PRO A 208 -10.93 19.77 22.76
C PRO A 208 -10.00 20.97 22.91
N ASP A 209 -8.94 20.84 23.71
CA ASP A 209 -7.87 21.82 23.87
C ASP A 209 -6.80 21.59 22.79
N PRO A 210 -6.50 22.59 21.95
CA PRO A 210 -5.44 22.51 20.94
C PRO A 210 -4.06 22.21 21.52
N ASN A 211 -3.75 22.70 22.74
CA ASN A 211 -2.41 22.64 23.31
C ASN A 211 -1.89 21.21 23.50
N PRO A 212 -2.65 20.25 24.06
CA PRO A 212 -2.22 18.86 24.15
C PRO A 212 -2.53 18.03 22.89
N VAL A 213 -3.50 18.43 22.07
CA VAL A 213 -3.97 17.63 20.92
C VAL A 213 -3.11 17.85 19.68
N LEU A 214 -2.77 19.10 19.33
CA LEU A 214 -2.07 19.41 18.08
C LEU A 214 -0.61 18.92 18.06
N PRO A 215 0.19 19.10 19.12
CA PRO A 215 1.56 18.59 19.11
C PRO A 215 1.58 17.07 18.94
N GLU A 216 0.72 16.33 19.66
CA GLU A 216 0.65 14.88 19.53
C GLU A 216 0.20 14.42 18.14
N THR A 217 -0.75 15.14 17.53
CA THR A 217 -1.18 14.90 16.14
C THR A 217 -0.02 15.05 15.18
N ARG A 218 0.73 16.15 15.27
CA ARG A 218 1.88 16.43 14.37
C ARG A 218 3.02 15.45 14.58
N THR A 219 3.38 15.16 15.83
CA THR A 219 4.38 14.13 16.14
C THR A 219 3.98 12.77 15.59
N LEU A 220 2.70 12.37 15.70
CA LEU A 220 2.27 11.09 15.15
C LEU A 220 2.34 11.05 13.61
N ILE A 221 2.02 12.16 12.92
CA ILE A 221 2.20 12.28 11.46
C ILE A 221 3.67 12.06 11.07
N GLU A 222 4.60 12.67 11.81
CA GLU A 222 6.04 12.52 11.59
C GLU A 222 6.49 11.08 11.86
N ASP A 223 6.09 10.48 12.99
CA ASP A 223 6.44 9.12 13.36
C ASP A 223 5.92 8.09 12.35
N ILE A 224 4.70 8.27 11.82
CA ILE A 224 4.20 7.44 10.72
C ILE A 224 5.07 7.61 9.48
N SER A 225 5.43 8.84 9.13
CA SER A 225 6.28 9.11 7.96
C SER A 225 7.68 8.50 8.09
N ILE A 226 8.22 8.44 9.31
CA ILE A 226 9.48 7.75 9.63
C ILE A 226 9.27 6.23 9.48
N PHE A 227 8.23 5.68 10.10
CA PHE A 227 7.89 4.26 10.01
C PHE A 227 7.73 3.79 8.56
N GLU A 228 7.05 4.56 7.71
CA GLU A 228 6.86 4.28 6.29
C GLU A 228 8.16 4.22 5.49
N LYS A 229 9.15 5.06 5.86
CA LYS A 229 10.44 5.17 5.16
C LYS A 229 11.49 4.20 5.67
N GLU A 230 11.51 3.95 6.98
CA GLU A 230 12.56 3.20 7.64
C GLU A 230 12.19 1.72 7.83
N ASN A 231 10.89 1.38 7.92
CA ASN A 231 10.50 -0.03 7.97
C ASN A 231 10.69 -0.67 6.57
N PRO A 232 11.52 -1.71 6.44
CA PRO A 232 11.84 -2.31 5.15
C PRO A 232 10.63 -2.86 4.39
N CYS A 233 9.66 -3.44 5.11
CA CYS A 233 8.46 -3.98 4.50
C CYS A 233 7.49 -2.89 4.04
N MET A 234 7.32 -1.84 4.84
CA MET A 234 6.55 -0.67 4.42
C MET A 234 7.14 -0.04 3.16
N LEU A 235 8.45 0.25 3.18
CA LEU A 235 9.15 0.84 2.05
C LEU A 235 9.03 -0.03 0.79
N LYS A 236 9.21 -1.35 0.91
CA LYS A 236 9.05 -2.30 -0.19
C LYS A 236 7.64 -2.24 -0.79
N ALA A 237 6.60 -2.28 0.04
CA ALA A 237 5.22 -2.19 -0.42
C ALA A 237 4.92 -0.84 -1.10
N PHE A 238 5.41 0.28 -0.56
CA PHE A 238 5.28 1.59 -1.21
C PHE A 238 5.96 1.64 -2.58
N GLN A 239 7.16 1.06 -2.70
CA GLN A 239 7.85 1.00 -3.99
C GLN A 239 7.07 0.16 -5.02
N GLU A 240 6.36 -0.87 -4.59
CA GLU A 240 5.55 -1.70 -5.47
C GLU A 240 4.25 -0.99 -5.90
N GLN A 241 3.62 -0.25 -4.99
CA GLN A 241 2.36 0.46 -5.24
C GLN A 241 2.54 1.79 -5.99
N SER A 242 3.57 2.57 -5.66
CA SER A 242 3.86 3.87 -6.27
C SER A 242 4.34 3.80 -7.72
N ARG A 243 4.73 2.60 -8.19
CA ARG A 243 5.22 2.38 -9.55
C ARG A 243 4.12 2.06 -10.55
N ILE A 244 2.86 1.88 -10.13
CA ILE A 244 1.75 1.60 -11.04
C ILE A 244 1.48 2.87 -11.87
N PRO A 245 1.80 2.88 -13.19
CA PRO A 245 1.56 4.02 -14.04
C PRO A 245 0.06 4.20 -14.25
N PHE A 246 -0.38 5.45 -14.45
CA PHE A 246 -1.70 5.69 -15.00
C PHE A 246 -1.79 5.04 -16.39
N TRP A 247 -2.89 4.32 -16.61
CA TRP A 247 -3.25 3.69 -17.87
C TRP A 247 -4.76 3.70 -17.96
N ASP A 248 -5.28 4.12 -19.11
CA ASP A 248 -6.70 4.10 -19.38
C ASP A 248 -7.01 2.82 -20.17
N ILE A 249 -7.86 1.96 -19.59
CA ILE A 249 -8.27 0.67 -20.16
C ILE A 249 -9.07 0.91 -21.46
N ASP A 250 -9.69 2.08 -21.61
CA ASP A 250 -10.58 2.40 -22.73
C ASP A 250 -9.84 2.84 -24.00
N GLU A 251 -8.51 2.95 -24.00
CA GLU A 251 -7.75 3.26 -25.22
C GLU A 251 -7.82 2.16 -26.29
N ASN A 252 -8.33 0.97 -25.95
CA ASN A 252 -8.62 -0.08 -26.93
C ASN A 252 -9.99 0.08 -27.61
N HIS A 253 -10.78 1.07 -27.21
CA HIS A 253 -12.03 1.45 -27.84
C HIS A 253 -11.91 2.91 -28.26
N GLY A 254 -11.37 3.14 -29.47
CA GLY A 254 -11.21 4.46 -30.05
C GLY A 254 -12.48 5.30 -29.95
N GLY A 255 -12.54 6.14 -28.91
CA GLY A 255 -13.52 7.22 -28.80
C GLY A 255 -13.15 8.26 -29.83
N SER A 256 -13.83 8.18 -30.99
CA SER A 256 -13.90 9.28 -31.96
C SER A 256 -14.76 10.41 -31.42
#